data_AF-A0A9P5JK35-F1
#
_entry.id   AF-A0A9P5JK35-F1
#
_cell.length_a   1.000
_cell.length_b   1.000
_cell.length_c   1.000
_cell.angle_alpha   90.00
_cell.angle_beta   90.00
_cell.angle_gamma   90.00
#
_symmetry.space_group_name_H-M   'P 1'
#
loop_
_entity.id
_entity.type
_entity.pdbx_description
1 polymer ?
#
loop_
_entity_poly.entity_id
_entity_poly.type
_entity_poly.pdbx_seq_one_letter_code
_entity_poly.pdbx_strand_id
1 'polypeptide(L)'
;VVNALLTQLDKLKHQKNVLVMSTSNLTKAIDSAYMDRADIIQYVGLPPREAIYSILSSCIKELMRAGIIATLVSVLAVMRVS
;
A
#
# COMPACT_ATOMS: atom_id res chain seq x y z
N VAL A 1 -22.14 18.00 -2.47
CA VAL A 1 -21.35 17.37 -1.39
C VAL A 1 -19.84 17.44 -1.66
N VAL A 2 -19.37 17.16 -2.88
CA VAL A 2 -17.93 17.18 -3.26
C VAL A 2 -17.25 18.54 -3.00
N ASN A 3 -17.88 19.67 -3.35
CA ASN A 3 -17.27 21.00 -3.14
C ASN A 3 -16.95 21.33 -1.67
N ALA A 4 -17.76 20.83 -0.73
CA ALA A 4 -17.50 21.04 0.69
C ALA A 4 -16.25 20.28 1.16
N LEU A 5 -16.07 19.05 0.68
CA LEU A 5 -14.86 18.25 0.93
C LEU A 5 -13.62 18.93 0.36
N LEU A 6 -13.67 19.34 -0.91
CA LEU A 6 -12.56 20.02 -1.59
C LEU A 6 -12.16 21.31 -0.86
N THR A 7 -13.15 22.11 -0.43
CA THR A 7 -12.91 23.34 0.33
C THR A 7 -12.20 23.08 1.66
N GLN A 8 -12.51 21.98 2.34
CA GLN A 8 -11.83 21.63 3.60
C GLN A 8 -10.41 21.08 3.35
N LEU A 9 -10.21 20.32 2.28
CA LEU A 9 -8.87 19.86 1.87
C LEU A 9 -7.96 21.04 1.52
N ASP A 10 -8.49 22.04 0.81
CA ASP A 10 -7.74 23.26 0.47
C ASP A 10 -7.29 24.02 1.74
N LYS A 11 -8.11 24.05 2.80
CA LYS A 11 -7.72 24.65 4.09
C LYS A 11 -6.61 23.87 4.79
N LEU A 12 -6.67 22.54 4.74
CA LEU A 12 -5.66 21.67 5.37
C LEU A 12 -4.31 21.73 4.66
N LYS A 13 -4.30 21.91 3.33
CA LYS A 13 -3.07 22.02 2.51
C LYS A 13 -2.11 23.14 2.99
N HIS A 14 -2.64 24.18 3.62
CA HIS A 14 -1.84 25.31 4.12
C HIS A 14 -1.20 25.06 5.50
N GLN A 15 -1.56 23.97 6.18
CA GLN A 15 -1.03 23.64 7.50
C GLN A 15 0.28 22.84 7.37
N LYS A 16 1.38 23.40 7.86
CA LYS A 16 2.72 22.80 7.73
C LYS A 16 2.90 21.45 8.44
N ASN A 17 1.99 21.10 9.35
CA ASN A 17 2.03 19.89 10.17
C ASN A 17 0.91 18.90 9.82
N VAL A 18 0.31 19.02 8.63
CA VAL A 18 -0.78 18.14 8.18
C VAL A 18 -0.38 17.44 6.89
N LEU A 19 -0.53 16.12 6.87
CA LEU A 19 -0.43 15.30 5.68
C LEU A 19 -1.79 14.65 5.42
N VAL A 20 -2.34 14.86 4.23
CA VAL A 20 -3.57 14.18 3.80
C VAL A 20 -3.18 13.02 2.89
N MET A 21 -3.58 11.81 3.28
CA MET A 21 -3.46 10.60 2.45
C MET A 21 -4.84 10.05 2.17
N SER A 22 -5.10 9.71 0.92
CA SER A 22 -6.36 9.10 0.49
C SER A 22 -6.10 7.99 -0.51
N THR A 23 -6.89 6.93 -0.45
CA THR A 23 -6.86 5.82 -1.40
C THR A 23 -8.21 5.72 -2.11
N SER A 24 -8.23 5.28 -3.38
CA SER A 24 -9.47 5.02 -4.10
C SER A 24 -9.32 3.78 -4.98
N ASN A 25 -10.31 2.89 -4.91
CA ASN A 25 -10.41 1.72 -5.78
C ASN A 25 -11.09 2.04 -7.12
N LEU A 26 -11.61 3.26 -7.29
CA LEU A 26 -12.38 3.68 -8.46
C LEU A 26 -11.64 4.76 -9.25
N THR A 27 -10.45 4.44 -9.76
CA THR A 27 -9.54 5.39 -10.42
C THR A 27 -10.19 6.22 -11.53
N LYS A 28 -11.14 5.65 -12.28
CA LYS A 28 -11.85 6.33 -13.39
C LYS A 28 -13.03 7.19 -12.94
N ALA A 29 -13.50 7.03 -11.71
CA ALA A 29 -14.66 7.74 -11.18
C ALA A 29 -14.28 8.89 -10.24
N ILE A 30 -12.98 9.11 -10.00
CA ILE A 30 -12.50 10.24 -9.21
C ILE A 30 -12.64 11.50 -10.05
N ASP A 31 -13.23 12.53 -9.45
CA ASP A 31 -13.37 13.86 -10.05
C ASP A 31 -11.98 14.48 -10.31
N SER A 32 -11.78 15.06 -11.50
CA SER A 32 -10.53 15.71 -11.88
C SER A 32 -10.14 16.83 -10.92
N ALA A 33 -11.11 17.57 -10.37
CA ALA A 33 -10.87 18.64 -9.41
C ALA A 33 -10.27 18.11 -8.09
N TYR A 34 -10.55 16.86 -7.72
CA TYR A 34 -9.88 16.22 -6.57
C TYR A 34 -8.43 15.87 -6.90
N MET A 35 -8.19 15.33 -8.09
CA MET A 35 -6.87 14.91 -8.56
C MET A 35 -5.92 16.11 -8.70
N ASP A 36 -6.41 17.24 -9.24
CA ASP A 36 -5.63 18.48 -9.41
C ASP A 36 -5.10 19.05 -8.08
N ARG A 37 -5.70 18.69 -6.94
CA ARG A 37 -5.30 19.15 -5.61
C ARG A 37 -4.27 18.24 -4.94
N ALA A 38 -4.13 17.01 -5.41
CA ALA A 38 -3.17 16.05 -4.90
C ALA A 38 -1.78 16.34 -5.46
N ASP A 39 -0.80 16.56 -4.59
CA ASP A 39 0.57 16.83 -5.02
C ASP A 39 1.25 15.56 -5.58
N ILE A 40 0.84 14.38 -5.09
CA ILE A 40 1.34 13.08 -5.55
C ILE A 40 0.17 12.16 -5.82
N ILE A 41 0.16 11.60 -7.02
CA ILE A 41 -0.83 10.63 -7.48
C ILE A 41 -0.08 9.38 -7.91
N GLN A 42 -0.28 8.29 -7.18
CA GLN A 42 0.34 7.01 -7.47
C GLN A 42 -0.72 5.94 -7.73
N TYR A 43 -0.68 5.35 -8.91
CA TYR A 43 -1.42 4.12 -9.17
C TYR A 43 -0.68 2.94 -8.55
N VAL A 44 -1.38 2.14 -7.75
CA VAL A 44 -0.84 0.92 -7.14
C VAL A 44 -1.46 -0.28 -7.86
N GLY A 45 -0.68 -0.90 -8.74
CA GLY A 45 -1.07 -2.13 -9.43
C GLY A 45 -0.85 -3.38 -8.58
N LEU A 46 -1.02 -4.54 -9.20
CA LEU A 46 -0.66 -5.81 -8.57
C LEU A 46 0.85 -5.88 -8.30
N PRO A 47 1.29 -6.53 -7.21
CA PRO A 47 2.70 -6.66 -6.90
C PRO A 47 3.44 -7.44 -7.98
N PRO A 48 4.68 -7.04 -8.35
CA PRO A 48 5.53 -7.83 -9.23
C PRO A 48 5.98 -9.13 -8.53
N ARG A 49 6.54 -10.08 -9.29
CA ARG A 49 6.88 -11.43 -8.79
C ARG A 49 7.82 -11.38 -7.58
N GLU A 50 8.76 -10.46 -7.58
CA GLU A 50 9.74 -10.24 -6.52
C GLU A 50 9.05 -9.77 -5.23
N ALA A 51 8.06 -8.89 -5.36
CA ALA A 51 7.25 -8.42 -4.23
C ALA A 51 6.34 -9.52 -3.70
N ILE A 52 5.72 -10.33 -4.58
CA ILE A 52 4.93 -11.50 -4.17
C ILE A 52 5.79 -12.46 -3.34
N TYR A 53 6.99 -12.81 -3.84
CA TYR A 53 7.93 -13.65 -3.11
C TYR A 53 8.31 -13.05 -1.75
N SER A 54 8.62 -11.75 -1.71
CA SER A 54 8.98 -11.05 -0.48
C SER A 54 7.85 -11.08 0.55
N ILE A 55 6.61 -10.81 0.12
CA ILE A 55 5.42 -10.85 0.98
C ILE A 55 5.21 -12.26 1.54
N LEU A 56 5.26 -13.29 0.69
CA LEU A 56 5.05 -14.67 1.13
C LEU A 56 6.18 -15.13 2.06
N SER A 57 7.43 -14.77 1.75
CA SER A 57 8.59 -15.08 2.59
C SER A 57 8.51 -14.41 3.96
N SER A 58 8.07 -13.15 4.03
CA SER A 58 7.88 -12.44 5.31
C SER A 58 6.78 -13.08 6.15
N CYS A 59 5.66 -13.47 5.54
CA CYS A 59 4.59 -14.22 6.21
C CYS A 59 5.10 -15.54 6.80
N ILE A 60 5.84 -16.34 6.03
CA ILE A 60 6.40 -17.62 6.52
C ILE A 60 7.36 -17.38 7.69
N LYS A 61 8.26 -16.39 7.57
CA LYS A 61 9.18 -16.01 8.66
C LYS A 61 8.42 -15.62 9.92
N GLU A 62 7.30 -14.90 9.78
CA GLU A 62 6.46 -14.49 10.90
C GLU A 62 5.77 -15.67 11.57
N LEU A 63 5.29 -16.64 10.78
CA LEU A 63 4.72 -17.89 11.30
C LEU A 63 5.77 -18.75 12.03
N MET A 64 7.02 -18.77 11.56
CA MET A 64 8.13 -19.42 12.26
C MET A 64 8.45 -18.71 13.57
N ARG A 65 8.52 -17.37 13.55
CA ARG A 65 8.73 -16.54 14.76
C ARG A 65 7.64 -16.80 15.80
N ALA A 66 6.39 -16.95 15.36
CA ALA A 66 5.25 -17.26 16.20
C ALA A 66 5.21 -18.72 16.70
N GLY A 67 6.15 -19.57 16.27
CA GLY A 67 6.17 -20.99 16.63
C GLY A 67 5.05 -21.82 16.00
N ILE A 68 4.31 -21.25 15.05
CA ILE A 68 3.23 -21.94 14.30
C ILE A 68 3.85 -22.91 13.29
N ILE A 69 4.95 -22.51 12.65
CA ILE A 69 5.76 -23.36 11.78
C ILE A 69 7.04 -23.71 12.54
N ALA A 70 7.30 -25.00 12.75
CA ALA A 70 8.58 -25.45 13.32
C ALA A 70 9.75 -25.07 12.40
N THR A 71 10.88 -24.64 12.95
CA THR A 71 12.08 -24.27 12.17
C THR A 71 12.56 -25.46 11.33
N LEU A 72 12.60 -25.30 10.01
CA LEU A 72 12.75 -26.42 9.07
C LEU A 72 14.10 -26.36 8.33
N VAL A 73 14.92 -27.39 8.54
CA VAL A 73 15.79 -27.95 7.50
C VAL A 73 15.04 -28.13 6.16
N SER A 74 13.71 -28.19 6.18
CA SER A 74 12.79 -28.32 5.04
C SER A 74 12.29 -27.02 4.39
N VAL A 75 12.52 -25.82 4.95
CA VAL A 75 12.25 -24.53 4.23
C VAL A 75 13.40 -24.21 3.26
N LEU A 76 14.63 -24.65 3.58
CA LEU A 76 15.80 -24.60 2.69
C LEU A 76 15.58 -25.34 1.36
N ALA A 77 14.67 -26.32 1.31
CA ALA A 77 14.31 -27.02 0.07
C ALA A 77 13.39 -26.19 -0.86
N VAL A 78 12.56 -25.31 -0.30
CA VAL A 78 11.65 -24.44 -1.09
C VAL A 78 12.40 -23.23 -1.66
N MET A 79 13.42 -22.74 -0.95
CA MET A 79 14.16 -21.52 -1.35
C MET A 79 15.37 -21.79 -2.28
N ARG A 80 15.71 -23.06 -2.57
CA ARG A 80 16.88 -23.41 -3.41
C ARG A 80 16.61 -23.43 -4.93
N VAL A 81 15.42 -23.03 -5.38
CA VAL A 81 15.11 -22.89 -6.80
C VAL A 81 14.91 -21.41 -7.12
N SER A 82 16.01 -20.69 -7.28
CA SER A 82 16.13 -19.42 -8.01
C SER A 82 17.59 -19.21 -8.36
#